data_AF-A0A5D2IU35-F1
#
_entry.id   AF-A0A5D2IU35-F1
#
_cell.length_a   1.000
_cell.length_b   1.000
_cell.length_c   1.000
_cell.angle_alpha   90.00
_cell.angle_beta   90.00
_cell.angle_gamma   90.00
#
_symmetry.space_group_name_H-M   'P 1'
#
loop_
_entity.id
_entity.type
_entity.pdbx_description
1 polymer ?
#
loop_
_entity_poly.entity_id
_entity_poly.type
_entity_poly.pdbx_seq_one_letter_code
_entity_poly.pdbx_strand_id
1 'polypeptide(L)'
;MWVLYIFYIVGWLAIAFAKVPWLLDVGRLLLGFSNGIAGYLLPVYLAEITPKNLRGRFTAGVQMMAILGLSTMYIVGPFINWRILALIGIIPSLVQLPLLIYIPESPRWLVNVGREEEFETVLRSLRGKKANVFEEAASIKDYTDSLKRLSGGGMLDLFQPKYYHSLIIGIGLKVLQHSGGSNAYTYYSGVIFTSAGLSKYVGLSTLAVIQMITAIVGASLIDKFGRRALLLVSSAGLCFGSFLTGISFLLQGHHLWSEEARILALISIWM
;
A
#
# COMPACT_ATOMS: atom_id res chain seq x y z
N MET A 1 0.59 -16.14 -5.71
CA MET A 1 1.38 -14.92 -6.03
C MET A 1 1.77 -14.82 -7.50
N TRP A 2 2.24 -15.90 -8.14
CA TRP A 2 2.57 -15.97 -9.56
C TRP A 2 1.59 -15.28 -10.51
N VAL A 3 0.31 -15.63 -10.40
CA VAL A 3 -0.78 -15.07 -11.23
C VAL A 3 -0.85 -13.54 -11.14
N LEU A 4 -0.56 -12.95 -9.97
CA LEU A 4 -0.59 -11.49 -9.79
C LEU A 4 0.51 -10.79 -10.55
N TYR A 5 1.74 -11.32 -10.51
CA TYR A 5 2.86 -10.73 -11.23
C TYR A 5 2.68 -10.87 -12.74
N ILE A 6 2.05 -11.95 -13.21
CA ILE A 6 1.67 -12.10 -14.61
C ILE A 6 0.69 -11.00 -15.02
N PHE A 7 -0.39 -10.78 -14.26
CA PHE A 7 -1.33 -9.70 -14.53
C PHE A 7 -0.66 -8.32 -14.48
N TYR A 8 0.30 -8.12 -13.58
CA TYR A 8 1.06 -6.87 -13.46
C TYR A 8 1.92 -6.61 -14.70
N ILE A 9 2.66 -7.63 -15.17
CA ILE A 9 3.50 -7.55 -16.39
C ILE A 9 2.61 -7.31 -17.61
N VAL A 10 1.53 -8.06 -17.78
CA VAL A 10 0.59 -7.91 -18.90
C VAL A 10 -0.06 -6.52 -18.88
N GLY A 11 -0.47 -6.02 -17.71
CA GLY A 11 -1.07 -4.70 -17.56
C GLY A 11 -0.13 -3.57 -17.98
N TRP A 12 1.14 -3.61 -17.55
CA TRP A 12 2.12 -2.63 -17.96
C TRP A 12 2.52 -2.74 -19.43
N LEU A 13 2.64 -3.95 -19.98
CA LEU A 13 2.91 -4.16 -21.41
C LEU A 13 1.76 -3.61 -22.27
N ALA A 14 0.52 -3.83 -21.86
CA ALA A 14 -0.65 -3.27 -22.53
C ALA A 14 -0.60 -1.73 -22.56
N ILE A 15 -0.18 -1.08 -21.47
CA ILE A 15 0.01 0.38 -21.42
C ILE A 15 1.18 0.82 -22.31
N ALA A 16 2.35 0.17 -22.20
CA ALA A 16 3.54 0.55 -22.95
C ALA A 16 3.32 0.49 -24.48
N PHE A 17 2.61 -0.54 -24.95
CA PHE A 17 2.30 -0.77 -26.37
C PHE A 17 0.92 -0.23 -26.79
N ALA A 18 0.23 0.52 -25.93
CA ALA A 18 -1.11 1.05 -26.24
C ALA A 18 -1.06 1.95 -27.48
N LYS A 19 -1.73 1.53 -28.56
CA LYS A 19 -1.97 2.36 -29.76
C LYS A 19 -3.40 2.90 -29.82
N VAL A 20 -4.30 2.32 -29.01
CA VAL A 20 -5.73 2.64 -28.99
C VAL A 20 -6.16 2.90 -27.54
N PRO A 21 -7.07 3.85 -27.26
CA PRO A 21 -7.48 4.20 -25.89
C PRO A 21 -7.99 3.01 -25.06
N TRP A 22 -8.80 2.12 -25.64
CA TRP A 22 -9.35 0.98 -24.91
C TRP A 22 -8.25 0.05 -24.35
N LEU A 23 -7.11 -0.07 -25.04
CA LEU A 23 -6.01 -0.92 -24.60
C LEU A 23 -5.32 -0.34 -23.36
N LEU A 24 -5.31 0.99 -23.24
CA LEU A 24 -4.81 1.69 -22.06
C LEU A 24 -5.74 1.48 -20.85
N ASP A 25 -7.06 1.49 -21.07
CA ASP A 25 -8.04 1.23 -20.02
C ASP A 25 -8.01 -0.23 -19.55
N VAL A 26 -7.87 -1.19 -20.47
CA VAL A 26 -7.66 -2.61 -20.13
C VAL A 26 -6.38 -2.80 -19.33
N GLY A 27 -5.27 -2.17 -19.74
CA GLY A 27 -4.03 -2.21 -18.98
C GLY A 27 -4.19 -1.67 -17.56
N ARG A 28 -4.89 -0.54 -17.39
CA ARG A 28 -5.20 0.05 -16.07
C ARG A 28 -6.11 -0.84 -15.23
N LEU A 29 -7.10 -1.50 -15.82
CA LEU A 29 -7.96 -2.45 -15.13
C LEU A 29 -7.16 -3.65 -14.59
N LEU A 30 -6.28 -4.23 -15.41
CA LEU A 30 -5.43 -5.35 -15.01
C LEU A 30 -4.46 -4.97 -13.88
N LEU A 31 -3.85 -3.79 -13.97
CA LEU A 31 -3.01 -3.25 -12.90
C LEU A 31 -3.82 -2.99 -11.62
N GLY A 32 -5.04 -2.47 -11.75
CA GLY A 32 -5.95 -2.25 -10.62
C GLY A 32 -6.31 -3.54 -9.90
N PHE A 33 -6.67 -4.59 -10.65
CA PHE A 33 -6.97 -5.92 -10.10
C PHE A 33 -5.75 -6.52 -9.37
N SER A 34 -4.58 -6.43 -9.99
CA SER A 34 -3.31 -6.89 -9.42
C SER A 34 -2.98 -6.15 -8.12
N ASN A 35 -3.11 -4.82 -8.12
CA ASN A 35 -2.84 -3.97 -6.96
C ASN A 35 -3.83 -4.24 -5.81
N GLY A 36 -5.11 -4.46 -6.12
CA GLY A 36 -6.14 -4.80 -5.13
C GLY A 36 -5.82 -6.09 -4.40
N ILE A 37 -5.47 -7.15 -5.14
CA ILE A 37 -5.10 -8.43 -4.52
C ILE A 37 -3.77 -8.32 -3.78
N ALA A 38 -2.76 -7.64 -4.36
CA ALA A 38 -1.46 -7.45 -3.71
C ALA A 38 -1.59 -6.70 -2.38
N GLY A 39 -2.50 -5.72 -2.30
CA GLY A 39 -2.77 -4.95 -1.09
C GLY A 39 -3.28 -5.78 0.09
N TYR A 40 -3.94 -6.91 -0.17
CA TYR A 40 -4.36 -7.87 0.86
C TYR A 40 -3.33 -9.00 1.05
N LEU A 41 -2.84 -9.57 -0.05
CA LEU A 41 -2.00 -10.76 -0.03
C LEU A 41 -0.64 -10.49 0.61
N LEU A 42 0.00 -9.35 0.33
CA LEU A 42 1.33 -9.05 0.86
C LEU A 42 1.34 -8.89 2.39
N PRO A 43 0.46 -8.08 3.02
CA PRO A 43 0.44 -7.97 4.47
C PRO A 43 0.06 -9.28 5.16
N VAL A 44 -0.83 -10.10 4.58
CA VAL A 44 -1.23 -11.39 5.13
C VAL A 44 -0.08 -12.39 5.05
N TYR A 45 0.55 -12.52 3.90
CA TYR A 45 1.71 -13.40 3.73
C TYR A 45 2.83 -13.02 4.70
N LEU A 46 3.17 -11.73 4.77
CA LEU A 46 4.23 -11.24 5.65
C LEU A 46 3.88 -11.48 7.12
N ALA A 47 2.62 -11.31 7.48
CA ALA A 47 2.10 -11.61 8.81
C ALA A 47 2.23 -13.07 9.23
N GLU A 48 2.24 -14.01 8.28
CA GLU A 48 2.31 -15.45 8.54
C GLU A 48 3.74 -15.96 8.63
N ILE A 49 4.67 -15.38 7.86
CA ILE A 49 6.09 -15.76 7.92
C ILE A 49 6.85 -15.07 9.06
N THR A 50 6.43 -13.87 9.48
CA THR A 50 7.17 -13.04 10.44
C THR A 50 6.85 -13.44 11.89
N PRO A 51 7.85 -13.53 12.79
CA PRO A 51 7.59 -13.80 14.20
C PRO A 51 6.78 -12.66 14.85
N LYS A 52 5.98 -12.98 15.88
CA LYS A 52 5.04 -12.05 16.55
C LYS A 52 5.69 -10.71 16.94
N ASN A 53 6.96 -10.76 17.38
CA ASN A 53 7.69 -9.60 17.89
C ASN A 53 8.20 -8.63 16.79
N LEU A 54 8.29 -9.09 15.53
CA LEU A 54 8.82 -8.28 14.42
C LEU A 54 7.76 -7.94 13.36
N ARG A 55 6.57 -8.54 13.46
CA ARG A 55 5.49 -8.39 12.48
C ARG A 55 5.11 -6.94 12.19
N GLY A 56 5.12 -6.08 13.20
CA GLY A 56 4.86 -4.65 13.05
C GLY A 56 5.87 -3.96 12.13
N ARG A 57 7.16 -4.19 12.35
CA ARG A 57 8.26 -3.58 11.60
C ARG A 57 8.28 -4.06 10.15
N PHE A 58 8.08 -5.36 9.91
CA PHE A 58 8.01 -5.90 8.56
C PHE A 58 6.80 -5.35 7.78
N THR A 59 5.64 -5.25 8.43
CA THR A 59 4.45 -4.64 7.80
C THR A 59 4.67 -3.17 7.46
N ALA A 60 5.34 -2.41 8.34
CA ALA A 60 5.72 -1.03 8.07
C ALA A 60 6.72 -0.94 6.89
N GLY A 61 7.66 -1.89 6.79
CA GLY A 61 8.60 -1.97 5.67
C GLY A 61 7.92 -2.08 4.30
N VAL A 62 6.82 -2.84 4.19
CA VAL A 62 6.03 -2.92 2.94
C VAL A 62 5.46 -1.56 2.56
N GLN A 63 4.92 -0.81 3.53
CA GLN A 63 4.39 0.53 3.29
C GLN A 63 5.50 1.51 2.89
N MET A 64 6.69 1.41 3.49
CA MET A 64 7.84 2.24 3.11
C MET A 64 8.29 1.94 1.68
N MET A 65 8.36 0.67 1.28
CA MET A 65 8.70 0.28 -0.10
C MET A 65 7.68 0.81 -1.11
N ALA A 66 6.39 0.81 -0.76
CA ALA A 66 5.34 1.40 -1.61
C ALA A 66 5.55 2.92 -1.79
N ILE A 67 5.88 3.64 -0.71
CA ILE A 67 6.14 5.09 -0.77
C ILE A 67 7.43 5.38 -1.57
N LEU A 68 8.48 4.59 -1.38
CA LEU A 68 9.71 4.69 -2.18
C LEU A 68 9.43 4.49 -3.68
N GLY A 69 8.61 3.51 -4.03
CA GLY A 69 8.18 3.27 -5.41
C GLY A 69 7.43 4.46 -6.00
N LEU A 70 6.46 5.01 -5.25
CA LEU A 70 5.69 6.19 -5.66
C LEU A 70 6.59 7.42 -5.82
N SER A 71 7.45 7.70 -4.85
CA SER A 71 8.41 8.81 -4.88
C SER A 71 9.37 8.72 -6.06
N THR A 72 9.85 7.51 -6.38
CA THR A 72 10.69 7.28 -7.56
C THR A 72 9.94 7.64 -8.85
N MET A 73 8.66 7.26 -8.96
CA MET A 73 7.84 7.61 -10.13
C MET A 73 7.57 9.11 -10.25
N TYR A 74 7.45 9.84 -9.14
CA TYR A 74 7.30 11.30 -9.16
C TYR A 74 8.56 12.05 -9.55
N ILE A 75 9.74 11.52 -9.21
CA ILE A 75 11.01 12.12 -9.61
C ILE A 75 11.28 11.83 -11.09
N VAL A 76 11.05 10.60 -11.55
CA VAL A 76 11.37 10.17 -12.92
C VAL A 76 10.31 10.59 -13.94
N GLY A 77 9.04 10.59 -13.55
CA GLY A 77 7.90 10.82 -14.43
C GLY A 77 7.92 12.14 -15.22
N PRO A 78 8.40 13.28 -14.68
CA PRO A 78 8.53 14.52 -15.44
C PRO A 78 9.59 14.48 -16.55
N PHE A 79 10.62 13.64 -16.44
CA PHE A 79 11.74 13.60 -17.39
C PHE A 79 11.53 12.64 -18.56
N ILE A 80 10.68 11.64 -18.37
CA ILE A 80 10.60 10.49 -19.26
C ILE A 80 9.21 10.40 -19.90
N ASN A 81 9.16 9.95 -21.16
CA ASN A 81 7.91 9.66 -21.84
C ASN A 81 7.12 8.58 -21.08
N TRP A 82 5.79 8.75 -20.96
CA TRP A 82 4.91 7.84 -20.22
C TRP A 82 5.02 6.37 -20.65
N ARG A 83 5.38 6.09 -21.91
CA ARG A 83 5.64 4.72 -22.40
C ARG A 83 6.89 4.10 -21.79
N ILE A 84 7.98 4.87 -21.72
CA ILE A 84 9.22 4.40 -21.10
C ILE A 84 9.04 4.30 -19.58
N LEU A 85 8.26 5.20 -18.98
CA LEU A 85 7.87 5.10 -17.57
C LEU A 85 7.10 3.79 -17.29
N ALA A 86 6.21 3.38 -18.19
CA ALA A 86 5.53 2.09 -18.10
C ALA A 86 6.50 0.90 -18.20
N LEU A 87 7.53 0.98 -19.05
CA LEU A 87 8.58 -0.04 -19.14
C LEU A 87 9.41 -0.12 -17.85
N ILE A 88 9.73 1.02 -17.23
CA ILE A 88 10.42 1.06 -15.92
C ILE A 88 9.56 0.38 -14.84
N GLY A 89 8.24 0.58 -14.87
CA GLY A 89 7.28 -0.07 -13.95
C GLY A 89 7.25 -1.61 -14.05
N ILE A 90 7.67 -2.18 -15.18
CA ILE A 90 7.76 -3.64 -15.37
C ILE A 90 8.96 -4.24 -14.64
N ILE A 91 10.06 -3.49 -14.51
CA ILE A 91 11.35 -3.99 -14.01
C ILE A 91 11.22 -4.68 -12.64
N PRO A 92 10.59 -4.07 -11.60
CA PRO A 92 10.47 -4.73 -10.30
C PRO A 92 9.70 -6.05 -10.38
N SER A 93 8.69 -6.15 -11.25
CA SER A 93 7.89 -7.37 -11.40
C SER A 93 8.64 -8.48 -12.14
N LEU A 94 9.45 -8.13 -13.13
CA LEU A 94 10.33 -9.09 -13.81
C LEU A 94 11.41 -9.64 -12.87
N VAL A 95 11.94 -8.81 -11.97
CA VAL A 95 12.90 -9.25 -10.95
C VAL A 95 12.24 -10.13 -9.89
N GLN A 96 11.01 -9.80 -9.49
CA GLN A 96 10.32 -10.51 -8.40
C GLN A 96 9.78 -11.88 -8.82
N LEU A 97 9.43 -12.07 -10.09
CA LEU A 97 8.90 -13.33 -10.62
C LEU A 97 9.86 -14.53 -10.44
N PRO A 98 11.14 -14.50 -10.87
CA PRO A 98 12.07 -15.59 -10.61
C PRO A 98 12.46 -15.69 -9.13
N LEU A 99 12.48 -14.57 -8.41
CA LEU A 99 12.78 -14.57 -6.97
C LEU A 99 11.72 -15.33 -6.17
N LEU A 100 10.48 -15.39 -6.68
CA LEU A 100 9.38 -16.09 -6.04
C LEU A 100 9.59 -17.61 -5.94
N ILE A 101 10.47 -18.19 -6.77
CA ILE A 101 10.86 -19.62 -6.67
C ILE A 101 11.61 -19.90 -5.37
N TYR A 102 12.37 -18.91 -4.88
CA TYR A 102 13.16 -19.03 -3.65
C TYR A 102 12.37 -18.66 -2.39
N ILE A 103 11.22 -18.00 -2.55
CA ILE A 103 10.39 -17.57 -1.43
C ILE A 103 9.56 -18.77 -0.95
N PRO A 104 9.69 -19.20 0.32
CA PRO A 104 8.94 -20.34 0.81
C PRO A 104 7.44 -20.03 0.89
N GLU A 105 6.58 -21.04 0.74
CA GLU A 105 5.15 -20.86 0.92
C GLU A 105 4.77 -20.57 2.38
N SER A 106 3.58 -19.98 2.60
CA SER A 106 3.12 -19.66 3.96
C SER A 106 2.99 -20.94 4.82
N PRO A 107 3.60 -20.98 6.02
CA PRO A 107 3.48 -22.13 6.92
C PRO A 107 2.03 -22.49 7.26
N ARG A 108 1.14 -21.49 7.39
CA ARG A 108 -0.28 -21.73 7.70
C ARG A 108 -1.03 -22.35 6.53
N TRP A 109 -0.71 -21.92 5.33
CA TRP A 109 -1.29 -22.49 4.11
C TRP A 109 -0.86 -23.95 3.94
N LEU A 110 0.42 -24.27 4.19
CA LEU A 110 0.94 -25.65 4.13
C LEU A 110 0.21 -26.61 5.09
N VAL A 111 -0.06 -26.18 6.33
CA VAL A 111 -0.86 -26.95 7.30
C VAL A 111 -2.30 -27.10 6.82
N ASN A 112 -2.90 -26.05 6.24
CA ASN A 112 -4.27 -26.12 5.75
C ASN A 112 -4.43 -27.14 4.62
N VAL A 113 -3.48 -27.18 3.69
CA VAL A 113 -3.43 -28.12 2.55
C VAL A 113 -2.99 -29.54 2.95
N GLY A 114 -2.46 -29.73 4.17
CA GLY A 114 -2.04 -31.03 4.70
C GLY A 114 -0.61 -31.45 4.33
N ARG A 115 0.25 -30.51 3.90
CA ARG A 115 1.66 -30.77 3.57
C ARG A 115 2.55 -30.57 4.80
N GLU A 116 2.48 -31.51 5.74
CA GLU A 116 3.16 -31.37 7.04
C GLU A 116 4.70 -31.42 6.97
N GLU A 117 5.27 -32.23 6.07
CA GLU A 117 6.73 -32.36 5.94
C GLU A 117 7.39 -31.05 5.44
N GLU A 118 6.74 -30.39 4.48
CA GLU A 118 7.19 -29.10 3.97
C GLU A 118 6.98 -27.98 4.97
N PHE A 119 5.89 -28.04 5.73
CA PHE A 119 5.63 -27.10 6.81
C PHE A 119 6.77 -27.06 7.83
N GLU A 120 7.22 -28.21 8.33
CA GLU A 120 8.33 -28.25 9.29
C GLU A 120 9.64 -27.73 8.68
N THR A 121 9.90 -28.08 7.41
CA THR A 121 11.11 -27.67 6.69
C THR A 121 11.14 -26.15 6.49
N VAL A 122 10.03 -25.57 6.04
CA VAL A 122 9.88 -24.12 5.84
C VAL A 122 9.95 -23.37 7.16
N LEU A 123 9.29 -23.85 8.21
CA LEU A 123 9.27 -23.18 9.51
C LEU A 123 10.67 -23.19 10.17
N ARG A 124 11.42 -24.29 10.05
CA ARG A 124 12.85 -24.35 10.46
C ARG A 124 13.72 -23.43 9.61
N SER A 125 13.45 -23.29 8.31
CA SER A 125 14.18 -22.35 7.45
C SER A 125 13.92 -20.88 7.81
N LEU A 126 12.67 -20.53 8.18
CA LEU A 126 12.26 -19.17 8.51
C LEU A 126 12.72 -18.72 9.91
N ARG A 127 12.79 -19.62 10.90
CA ARG A 127 13.21 -19.32 12.28
C ARG A 127 14.69 -19.58 12.54
N GLY A 128 15.34 -20.35 11.66
CA GLY A 128 16.73 -20.78 11.77
C GLY A 128 16.85 -22.21 12.30
N LYS A 129 17.86 -22.94 11.82
CA LYS A 129 18.07 -24.39 12.05
C LYS A 129 18.15 -24.83 13.53
N LYS A 130 18.37 -23.89 14.47
CA LYS A 130 18.54 -24.15 15.91
C LYS A 130 17.39 -23.62 16.77
N ALA A 131 16.36 -23.00 16.19
CA ALA A 131 15.24 -22.49 16.96
C ALA A 131 14.28 -23.62 17.37
N ASN A 132 13.74 -23.57 18.60
CA ASN A 132 12.68 -24.48 19.03
C ASN A 132 11.37 -24.11 18.32
N VAL A 133 11.12 -24.80 17.20
CA VAL A 133 9.95 -24.59 16.34
C VAL A 133 8.71 -25.35 16.85
N PHE A 134 8.87 -26.29 17.78
CA PHE A 134 7.82 -27.23 18.19
C PHE A 134 6.57 -26.54 18.79
N GLU A 135 6.76 -25.56 19.68
CA GLU A 135 5.64 -24.82 20.29
C GLU A 135 4.89 -23.95 19.26
N GLU A 136 5.62 -23.28 18.38
CA GLU A 136 5.01 -22.48 17.32
C GLU A 136 4.26 -23.37 16.33
N ALA A 137 4.84 -24.52 15.97
CA ALA A 137 4.23 -25.49 15.10
C ALA A 137 2.92 -26.06 15.67
N ALA A 138 2.94 -26.46 16.95
CA ALA A 138 1.74 -26.94 17.65
C ALA A 138 0.66 -25.86 17.70
N SER A 139 1.03 -24.60 18.00
CA SER A 139 0.08 -23.50 18.01
C SER A 139 -0.54 -23.25 16.63
N ILE A 140 0.23 -23.32 15.54
CA ILE A 140 -0.28 -23.12 14.19
C ILE A 140 -1.24 -24.25 13.79
N LYS A 141 -0.92 -25.51 14.13
CA LYS A 141 -1.79 -26.67 13.88
C LYS A 141 -3.11 -26.53 14.63
N ASP A 142 -3.08 -26.22 15.92
CA ASP A 142 -4.27 -26.09 16.76
C ASP A 142 -5.20 -24.93 16.33
N TYR A 143 -4.59 -23.79 15.93
CA TYR A 143 -5.34 -22.68 15.31
C TYR A 143 -5.96 -23.06 13.96
N THR A 144 -5.27 -23.86 13.15
CA THR A 144 -5.78 -24.26 11.83
C THR A 144 -6.89 -25.30 11.96
N ASP A 145 -6.77 -26.23 12.89
CA ASP A 145 -7.79 -27.26 13.15
C ASP A 145 -9.06 -26.67 13.79
N SER A 146 -8.91 -25.71 14.71
CA SER A 146 -10.06 -24.96 15.21
C SER A 146 -10.76 -24.18 14.08
N LEU A 147 -10.01 -23.54 13.19
CA LEU A 147 -10.53 -22.90 11.98
C LEU A 147 -11.26 -23.89 11.06
N LYS A 148 -10.70 -25.08 10.80
CA LYS A 148 -11.35 -26.13 10.00
C LYS A 148 -12.65 -26.62 10.63
N ARG A 149 -12.70 -26.77 11.95
CA ARG A 149 -13.93 -27.13 12.70
C ARG A 149 -15.00 -26.03 12.63
N LEU A 150 -14.59 -24.77 12.50
CA LEU A 150 -15.45 -23.61 12.30
C LEU A 150 -15.80 -23.37 10.82
N SER A 151 -15.07 -23.97 9.89
CA SER A 151 -15.11 -23.74 8.44
C SER A 151 -16.29 -24.46 7.76
N GLY A 152 -17.50 -24.21 8.25
CA GLY A 152 -18.72 -24.23 7.45
C GLY A 152 -19.15 -22.83 6.98
N GLY A 153 -18.42 -21.77 7.39
CA GLY A 153 -18.90 -20.41 7.27
C GLY A 153 -18.61 -19.73 5.94
N GLY A 154 -19.67 -19.45 5.18
CA GLY A 154 -19.61 -18.64 3.97
C GLY A 154 -19.29 -17.17 4.27
N MET A 155 -19.15 -16.35 3.21
CA MET A 155 -18.88 -14.91 3.30
C MET A 155 -19.89 -14.14 4.18
N LEU A 156 -21.08 -14.72 4.41
CA LEU A 156 -22.14 -14.17 5.24
C LEU A 156 -21.92 -14.36 6.75
N ASP A 157 -21.10 -15.33 7.17
CA ASP A 157 -20.78 -15.54 8.59
C ASP A 157 -19.90 -14.44 9.19
N LEU A 158 -19.25 -13.64 8.33
CA LEU A 158 -18.56 -12.42 8.73
C LEU A 158 -19.52 -11.36 9.29
N PHE A 159 -20.81 -11.41 8.94
CA PHE A 159 -21.84 -10.49 9.45
C PHE A 159 -22.47 -10.95 10.77
N GLN A 160 -21.95 -12.02 11.39
CA GLN A 160 -22.44 -12.45 12.70
C GLN A 160 -22.23 -11.34 13.76
N PRO A 161 -23.13 -11.21 14.74
CA PRO A 161 -23.05 -10.21 15.81
C PRO A 161 -21.81 -10.36 16.71
N LYS A 162 -21.03 -11.43 16.56
CA LYS A 162 -19.71 -11.57 17.19
C LYS A 162 -18.62 -10.75 16.50
N TYR A 163 -18.72 -10.56 15.17
CA TYR A 163 -17.67 -9.93 14.34
C TYR A 163 -18.05 -8.55 13.81
N TYR A 164 -19.34 -8.18 13.85
CA TYR A 164 -19.85 -6.93 13.29
C TYR A 164 -19.10 -5.68 13.78
N HIS A 165 -18.73 -5.60 15.07
CA HIS A 165 -18.03 -4.44 15.61
C HIS A 165 -16.62 -4.27 15.01
N SER A 166 -15.89 -5.38 14.86
CA SER A 166 -14.56 -5.37 14.22
C SER A 166 -14.66 -5.06 12.73
N LEU A 167 -15.70 -5.57 12.07
CA LEU A 167 -15.97 -5.37 10.66
C LEU A 167 -16.34 -3.91 10.36
N ILE A 168 -17.21 -3.30 11.17
CA ILE A 168 -17.58 -1.87 11.06
C ILE A 168 -16.36 -0.98 11.27
N ILE A 169 -15.52 -1.24 12.29
CA ILE A 169 -14.30 -0.44 12.52
C ILE A 169 -13.33 -0.59 11.34
N GLY A 170 -13.09 -1.81 10.86
CA GLY A 170 -12.15 -2.08 9.77
C GLY A 170 -12.59 -1.46 8.44
N ILE A 171 -13.84 -1.70 8.03
CA ILE A 171 -14.41 -1.15 6.80
C ILE A 171 -14.57 0.36 6.92
N GLY A 172 -15.13 0.84 8.02
CA GLY A 172 -15.34 2.27 8.27
C GLY A 172 -14.03 3.06 8.22
N LEU A 173 -12.97 2.56 8.87
CA LEU A 173 -11.65 3.19 8.82
C LEU A 173 -11.07 3.23 7.40
N LYS A 174 -11.26 2.17 6.60
CA LYS A 174 -10.79 2.12 5.22
C LYS A 174 -11.56 3.06 4.29
N VAL A 175 -12.87 3.13 4.45
CA VAL A 175 -13.74 4.07 3.72
C VAL A 175 -13.35 5.50 4.05
N LEU A 176 -13.22 5.84 5.34
CA LEU A 176 -12.80 7.17 5.79
C LEU A 176 -11.41 7.56 5.27
N GLN A 177 -10.47 6.60 5.25
CA GLN A 177 -9.13 6.83 4.71
C GLN A 177 -9.16 7.15 3.21
N HIS A 178 -10.02 6.49 2.42
CA HIS A 178 -10.14 6.76 0.98
C HIS A 178 -10.97 8.02 0.68
N SER A 179 -12.01 8.30 1.46
CA SER A 179 -12.83 9.50 1.31
C SER A 179 -12.07 10.79 1.63
N GLY A 180 -10.98 10.71 2.41
CA GLY A 180 -10.08 11.83 2.69
C GLY A 180 -9.30 12.36 1.47
N GLY A 181 -9.53 11.83 0.26
CA GLY A 181 -9.02 12.42 -0.97
C GLY A 181 -7.52 12.22 -1.23
N SER A 182 -6.81 11.45 -0.40
CA SER A 182 -5.35 11.22 -0.54
C SER A 182 -4.96 10.69 -1.94
N ASN A 183 -5.78 9.81 -2.53
CA ASN A 183 -5.57 9.32 -3.89
C ASN A 183 -5.80 10.42 -4.96
N ALA A 184 -6.76 11.33 -4.75
CA ALA A 184 -7.00 12.43 -5.66
C ALA A 184 -5.80 13.40 -5.68
N TYR A 185 -5.26 13.74 -4.50
CA TYR A 185 -4.03 14.52 -4.41
C TYR A 185 -2.86 13.83 -5.10
N THR A 186 -2.71 12.52 -4.88
CA THR A 186 -1.66 11.72 -5.53
C THR A 186 -1.75 11.81 -7.06
N TYR A 187 -2.91 11.54 -7.65
CA TYR A 187 -3.08 11.53 -9.10
C TYR A 187 -3.07 12.90 -9.76
N TYR A 188 -3.64 13.92 -9.11
CA TYR A 188 -3.77 15.27 -9.65
C TYR A 188 -2.70 16.24 -9.18
N SER A 189 -1.77 15.83 -8.32
CA SER A 189 -0.65 16.64 -7.81
C SER A 189 0.04 17.44 -8.91
N GLY A 190 0.36 16.79 -10.03
CA GLY A 190 1.01 17.45 -11.16
C GLY A 190 0.19 18.60 -11.76
N VAL A 191 -1.13 18.45 -11.86
CA VAL A 191 -2.05 19.48 -12.37
C VAL A 191 -2.21 20.60 -11.34
N ILE A 192 -2.37 20.23 -10.06
CA ILE A 192 -2.51 21.17 -8.95
C ILE A 192 -1.30 22.10 -8.88
N PHE A 193 -0.08 21.56 -8.97
CA PHE A 193 1.13 22.38 -8.94
C PHE A 193 1.25 23.30 -10.16
N THR A 194 0.88 22.84 -11.36
CA THR A 194 0.88 23.72 -12.55
C THR A 194 -0.15 24.83 -12.45
N SER A 195 -1.34 24.55 -11.92
CA SER A 195 -2.39 25.56 -11.72
C SER A 195 -2.01 26.58 -10.64
N ALA A 196 -1.21 26.18 -9.65
CA ALA A 196 -0.66 27.06 -8.63
C ALA A 196 0.51 27.95 -9.13
N GLY A 197 0.97 27.77 -10.37
CA GLY A 197 2.06 28.54 -10.97
C GLY A 197 3.47 27.96 -10.72
N LEU A 198 3.58 26.75 -10.19
CA LEU A 198 4.86 26.06 -10.03
C LEU A 198 5.16 25.13 -11.21
N SER A 199 6.45 24.97 -11.49
CA SER A 199 6.89 23.93 -12.41
C SER A 199 6.51 22.55 -11.84
N LYS A 200 5.86 21.73 -12.67
CA LYS A 200 5.50 20.34 -12.38
C LYS A 200 6.68 19.54 -11.81
N TYR A 201 7.89 19.80 -12.32
CA TYR A 201 9.11 19.14 -11.86
C TYR A 201 9.42 19.44 -10.40
N VAL A 202 9.43 20.73 -10.04
CA VAL A 202 9.79 21.17 -8.68
C VAL A 202 8.75 20.66 -7.69
N GLY A 203 7.46 20.80 -8.01
CA GLY A 203 6.35 20.35 -7.14
C GLY A 203 6.35 18.84 -6.89
N LEU A 204 6.47 18.02 -7.93
CA LEU A 204 6.47 16.56 -7.77
C LEU A 204 7.73 16.05 -7.06
N SER A 205 8.90 16.62 -7.34
CA SER A 205 10.16 16.20 -6.71
C SER A 205 10.18 16.55 -5.22
N THR A 206 9.72 17.74 -4.86
CA THR A 206 9.59 18.13 -3.45
C THR A 206 8.59 17.21 -2.73
N LEU A 207 7.49 16.80 -3.40
CA LEU A 207 6.43 15.96 -2.85
C LEU A 207 6.93 14.54 -2.60
N ALA A 208 7.74 14.02 -3.50
CA ALA A 208 8.44 12.75 -3.32
C ALA A 208 9.35 12.77 -2.07
N VAL A 209 10.10 13.86 -1.85
CA VAL A 209 11.02 14.00 -0.71
C VAL A 209 10.25 14.09 0.61
N ILE A 210 9.24 14.95 0.69
CA ILE A 210 8.44 15.12 1.90
C ILE A 210 7.69 13.84 2.25
N GLN A 211 7.12 13.14 1.26
CA GLN A 211 6.49 11.84 1.51
C GLN A 211 7.48 10.80 2.06
N MET A 212 8.72 10.75 1.58
CA MET A 212 9.74 9.84 2.12
C MET A 212 10.10 10.18 3.57
N ILE A 213 10.29 11.46 3.89
CA ILE A 213 10.58 11.91 5.25
C ILE A 213 9.41 11.56 6.18
N THR A 214 8.18 11.90 5.80
CA THR A 214 6.98 11.61 6.59
C THR A 214 6.77 10.11 6.78
N ALA A 215 7.10 9.28 5.78
CA ALA A 215 7.04 7.83 5.92
C ALA A 215 8.03 7.27 6.96
N ILE A 216 9.27 7.75 6.96
CA ILE A 216 10.32 7.34 7.91
C ILE A 216 9.94 7.78 9.33
N VAL A 217 9.50 9.04 9.47
CA VAL A 217 9.04 9.61 10.74
C VAL A 217 7.82 8.83 11.24
N GLY A 218 6.81 8.60 10.40
CA GLY A 218 5.61 7.85 10.75
C GLY A 218 5.89 6.41 11.18
N ALA A 219 6.80 5.72 10.49
CA ALA A 219 7.24 4.38 10.87
C ALA A 219 7.98 4.36 12.21
N SER A 220 8.72 5.41 12.56
CA SER A 220 9.42 5.51 13.84
C SER A 220 8.47 5.90 14.99
N LEU A 221 7.48 6.75 14.71
CA LEU A 221 6.51 7.22 15.70
C LEU A 221 5.47 6.15 16.06
N ILE A 222 5.16 5.21 15.15
CA ILE A 222 4.15 4.18 15.39
C ILE A 222 4.51 3.27 16.57
N ASP A 223 5.80 3.00 16.75
CA ASP A 223 6.33 2.16 17.83
C ASP A 223 6.36 2.92 19.17
N LYS A 224 6.45 4.26 19.14
CA LYS A 224 6.57 5.11 20.33
C LYS A 224 5.23 5.59 20.90
N PHE A 225 4.31 6.04 20.02
CA PHE A 225 3.03 6.66 20.42
C PHE A 225 1.81 5.75 20.19
N GLY A 226 2.02 4.61 19.53
CA GLY A 226 0.95 3.68 19.19
C GLY A 226 0.09 4.13 18.02
N ARG A 227 -0.71 3.19 17.48
CA ARG A 227 -1.43 3.36 16.20
C ARG A 227 -2.60 4.35 16.28
N ARG A 228 -3.33 4.38 17.40
CA ARG A 228 -4.55 5.21 17.55
C ARG A 228 -4.23 6.70 17.61
N ALA A 229 -3.22 7.08 18.38
CA ALA A 229 -2.79 8.47 18.49
C ALA A 229 -2.30 9.00 17.14
N LEU A 230 -1.47 8.21 16.44
CA LEU A 230 -0.95 8.59 15.13
C LEU A 230 -2.07 8.79 14.09
N LEU A 231 -3.08 7.92 14.08
CA LEU A 231 -4.24 8.06 13.20
C LEU A 231 -5.05 9.33 13.49
N LEU A 232 -5.32 9.63 14.77
CA LEU A 232 -6.07 10.82 15.15
C LEU A 232 -5.32 12.11 14.77
N VAL A 233 -4.03 12.20 15.09
CA VAL A 233 -3.20 13.37 14.74
C VAL A 233 -3.11 13.55 13.22
N SER A 234 -2.90 12.47 12.47
CA SER A 234 -2.85 12.54 11.00
C SER A 234 -4.19 12.99 10.41
N SER A 235 -5.31 12.49 10.94
CA SER A 235 -6.65 12.87 10.47
C SER A 235 -6.98 14.35 10.77
N ALA A 236 -6.54 14.87 11.93
CA ALA A 236 -6.69 16.27 12.27
C ALA A 236 -5.84 17.15 11.35
N GLY A 237 -4.59 16.74 11.06
CA GLY A 237 -3.70 17.39 10.10
C GLY A 237 -4.31 17.45 8.70
N LEU A 238 -4.81 16.33 8.19
CA LEU A 238 -5.50 16.24 6.89
C LEU A 238 -6.74 17.14 6.83
N CYS A 239 -7.54 17.19 7.89
CA CYS A 239 -8.72 18.05 7.96
C CYS A 239 -8.30 19.54 7.87
N PHE A 240 -7.29 19.93 8.64
CA PHE A 240 -6.77 21.29 8.65
C PHE A 240 -6.13 21.67 7.30
N GLY A 241 -5.29 20.80 6.73
CA GLY A 241 -4.67 21.01 5.41
C GLY A 241 -5.70 21.10 4.29
N SER A 242 -6.73 20.26 4.30
CA SER A 242 -7.81 20.32 3.31
C SER A 242 -8.63 21.61 3.43
N PHE A 243 -8.90 22.06 4.65
CA PHE A 243 -9.59 23.32 4.92
C PHE A 243 -8.80 24.53 4.41
N LEU A 244 -7.48 24.58 4.69
CA LEU A 244 -6.59 25.62 4.19
C LEU A 244 -6.50 25.62 2.66
N THR A 245 -6.43 24.44 2.05
CA THR A 245 -6.41 24.29 0.58
C THR A 245 -7.69 24.84 -0.03
N GLY A 246 -8.85 24.55 0.57
CA GLY A 246 -10.14 25.08 0.14
C GLY A 246 -10.23 26.61 0.22
N ILE A 247 -9.77 27.20 1.33
CA ILE A 247 -9.73 28.66 1.50
C ILE A 247 -8.79 29.30 0.47
N SER A 248 -7.62 28.72 0.24
CA SER A 248 -6.65 29.25 -0.73
C SER A 248 -7.23 29.31 -2.14
N PHE A 249 -7.89 28.24 -2.61
CA PHE A 249 -8.51 28.24 -3.93
C PHE A 249 -9.69 29.23 -4.03
N LEU A 250 -10.43 29.44 -2.94
CA LEU A 250 -11.52 30.43 -2.89
C LEU A 250 -10.97 31.86 -2.99
N LEU A 251 -9.89 32.17 -2.28
CA LEU A 251 -9.20 33.47 -2.34
C LEU A 251 -8.60 33.73 -3.73
N GLN A 252 -7.99 32.72 -4.36
CA GLN A 252 -7.49 32.82 -5.73
C GLN A 252 -8.62 33.12 -6.73
N GLY A 253 -9.80 32.51 -6.55
CA GLY A 253 -10.97 32.75 -7.40
C GLY A 253 -11.54 34.17 -7.31
N HIS A 254 -11.38 34.83 -6.16
CA HIS A 254 -11.84 36.20 -5.93
C HIS A 254 -10.79 37.29 -6.24
N HIS A 255 -9.60 36.93 -6.73
CA HIS A 255 -8.48 37.84 -7.02
C HIS A 255 -7.93 38.65 -5.83
N LEU A 256 -8.32 38.35 -4.58
CA LEU A 256 -7.69 38.91 -3.39
C LEU A 256 -6.47 38.05 -3.00
N TRP A 257 -5.29 38.68 -2.88
CA TRP A 257 -4.03 38.04 -2.40
C TRP A 257 -3.55 36.80 -3.19
N SER A 258 -3.30 36.97 -4.48
CA SER A 258 -2.86 35.87 -5.36
C SER A 258 -1.52 35.23 -4.99
N GLU A 259 -0.54 35.97 -4.45
CA GLU A 259 0.75 35.39 -4.04
C GLU A 259 0.68 34.66 -2.71
N GLU A 260 0.08 35.26 -1.67
CA GLU A 260 -0.02 34.62 -0.35
C GLU A 260 -0.94 33.40 -0.39
N ALA A 261 -2.03 33.44 -1.17
CA ALA A 261 -2.89 32.27 -1.37
C ALA A 261 -2.14 31.11 -2.03
N ARG A 262 -1.26 31.37 -3.02
CA ARG A 262 -0.44 30.32 -3.66
C ARG A 262 0.52 29.66 -2.67
N ILE A 263 1.17 30.45 -1.82
CA ILE A 263 2.06 29.95 -0.76
C ILE A 263 1.26 29.13 0.26
N LEU A 264 0.06 29.56 0.62
CA LEU A 264 -0.82 28.85 1.55
C LEU A 264 -1.32 27.52 0.98
N ALA A 265 -1.71 27.48 -0.30
CA ALA A 265 -2.08 26.24 -1.01
C ALA A 265 -0.91 25.26 -1.09
N LEU A 266 0.31 25.78 -1.25
CA LEU A 266 1.49 24.94 -1.23
C LEU A 266 1.66 24.32 0.14
N ILE A 267 1.79 25.13 1.19
CA ILE A 267 1.97 24.67 2.57
C ILE A 267 0.87 23.67 2.97
N SER A 268 -0.36 23.87 2.51
CA SER A 268 -1.48 22.98 2.81
C SER A 268 -1.45 21.64 2.04
N ILE A 269 -0.83 21.59 0.86
CA ILE A 269 -0.57 20.33 0.13
C ILE A 269 0.58 19.54 0.78
N TRP A 270 1.47 20.23 1.49
CA TRP A 270 2.62 19.64 2.19
C TRP A 270 2.27 19.08 3.59
N MET A 271 1.16 19.52 4.19
CA MET A 271 0.63 19.03 5.48
C MET A 271 -0.24 17.79 5.34
#